data_AF-A0A3M1TJH5-F1
#
_entry.id   AF-A0A3M1TJH5-F1
#
_cell.length_a   1.000
_cell.length_b   1.000
_cell.length_c   1.000
_cell.angle_alpha   90.00
_cell.angle_beta   90.00
_cell.angle_gamma   90.00
#
_symmetry.space_group_name_H-M   'P 1'
#
loop_
_entity.id
_entity.type
_entity.pdbx_description
1 polymer ?
#
loop_
_entity_poly.entity_id
_entity_poly.type
_entity_poly.pdbx_seq_one_letter_code
_entity_poly.pdbx_strand_id
1 'polypeptide(L)'
;MSSDRPSLLAYLSEGFLLPLVGLAVLAGGLVGVVQHLRAPGPPPPPPERVADGGATGATSSASADSPGAGRENAPRPEGGLADGTRPQHKPARPAEADPGDAEELPRSRAGVRALLERGAFDRARRAARALGARDLEDEALLFASLTAHLSPGPLAGADLLRLETPDGPLLGRPGPEDPDAWVLETLDGDTRRVPRSEVRGSELLHGEAARSALDAELRRRREALGDAPSGLALHRLAYLAFACGRRALGAAFLADALRSEEGAILVDMFGEGDLPRLHAARRALAGLPAEEPLAQRSDPPTDPTPPREPP
;
A
#
# COMPACT_ATOMS: atom_id res chain seq x y z
N MET A 1 9.47 67.50 7.31
CA MET A 1 8.94 66.32 6.59
C MET A 1 10.03 65.27 6.61
N SER A 2 10.04 64.42 7.63
CA SER A 2 11.06 63.39 7.85
C SER A 2 10.50 62.05 7.38
N SER A 3 11.30 61.30 6.63
CA SER A 3 10.93 60.02 6.02
C SER A 3 11.26 58.88 6.98
N ASP A 4 10.24 58.27 7.56
CA ASP A 4 10.36 56.98 8.25
C ASP A 4 10.29 55.86 7.20
N ARG A 5 11.43 55.25 6.90
CA ARG A 5 11.49 53.95 6.20
C ARG A 5 12.02 52.91 7.18
N PRO A 6 11.25 51.85 7.51
CA PRO A 6 11.76 50.76 8.32
C PRO A 6 12.86 50.02 7.56
N SER A 7 13.96 49.73 8.26
CA SER A 7 15.14 49.07 7.71
C SER A 7 14.85 47.61 7.37
N LEU A 8 15.06 47.27 6.11
CA LEU A 8 14.85 45.95 5.49
C LEU A 8 15.63 44.81 6.18
N LEU A 9 16.64 45.16 7.00
CA LEU A 9 17.43 44.24 7.81
C LEU A 9 16.65 43.65 9.01
N ALA A 10 15.65 44.35 9.55
CA ALA A 10 14.87 43.84 10.67
C ALA A 10 13.91 42.70 10.24
N TYR A 11 13.44 42.73 8.99
CA TYR A 11 12.54 41.71 8.44
C TYR A 11 13.25 40.38 8.12
N LEU A 12 14.58 40.42 7.88
CA LEU A 12 15.35 39.22 7.54
C LEU A 12 15.82 38.44 8.76
N SER A 13 15.91 39.06 9.94
CA SER A 13 16.40 38.39 11.15
C SER A 13 15.36 37.54 11.88
N GLU A 14 14.06 37.79 11.71
CA GLU A 14 13.01 37.07 12.45
C GLU A 14 12.50 35.81 11.74
N GLY A 15 12.61 35.72 10.40
CA GLY A 15 12.08 34.59 9.63
C GLY A 15 13.00 33.39 9.44
N PHE A 16 14.32 33.55 9.63
CA PHE A 16 15.31 32.54 9.22
C PHE A 16 15.85 31.65 10.35
N LEU A 17 15.68 32.04 11.61
CA LEU A 17 16.25 31.29 12.74
C LEU A 17 15.40 30.09 13.15
N LEU A 18 14.07 30.18 13.05
CA LEU A 18 13.14 29.10 13.36
C LEU A 18 13.35 27.81 12.54
N PRO A 19 13.52 27.85 11.20
CA PRO A 19 13.73 26.64 10.42
C PRO A 19 15.10 25.98 10.69
N LEU A 20 16.14 26.77 10.99
CA LEU A 20 17.48 26.23 11.29
C LEU A 20 17.52 25.52 12.64
N VAL A 21 16.84 26.04 13.65
CA VAL A 21 16.71 25.38 14.96
C VAL A 21 15.88 24.08 14.83
N GLY A 22 14.80 24.09 14.04
CA GLY A 22 14.00 22.89 13.77
C GLY A 22 14.82 21.77 13.10
N LEU A 23 15.69 22.11 12.15
CA LEU A 23 16.55 21.14 11.46
C LEU A 23 17.61 20.53 12.41
N ALA A 24 18.17 21.31 13.33
CA ALA A 24 19.14 20.83 14.31
C ALA A 24 18.52 19.87 15.34
N VAL A 25 17.27 20.12 15.78
CA VAL A 25 16.55 19.24 16.69
C VAL A 25 16.22 17.90 16.02
N LEU A 26 15.80 17.92 14.75
CA LEU A 26 15.57 16.69 13.98
C LEU A 26 16.84 15.86 13.78
N ALA A 27 17.97 16.50 13.47
CA ALA A 27 19.25 15.82 13.35
C ALA A 27 19.72 15.21 14.68
N GLY A 28 19.56 15.93 15.80
CA GLY A 28 19.88 15.41 17.13
C GLY A 28 19.02 14.22 17.56
N GLY A 29 17.71 14.26 17.26
CA GLY A 29 16.79 13.15 17.54
C GLY A 29 17.15 11.87 16.77
N LEU A 30 17.56 12.01 15.51
CA LEU A 30 17.94 10.87 14.66
C LEU A 30 19.21 10.17 15.17
N VAL A 31 20.19 10.94 15.68
CA VAL A 31 21.39 10.39 16.31
C VAL A 31 21.05 9.64 17.61
N GLY A 32 20.11 10.15 18.41
CA GLY A 32 19.63 9.47 19.63
C GLY A 32 18.99 8.11 19.35
N VAL A 33 18.15 8.02 18.30
CA VAL A 33 17.50 6.76 17.90
C VAL A 33 18.52 5.73 17.42
N VAL A 34 19.51 6.14 16.62
CA VAL A 34 20.56 5.24 16.12
C VAL A 34 21.44 4.71 17.25
N GLN A 35 21.72 5.52 18.28
CA GLN A 35 22.45 5.05 19.46
C GLN A 35 21.62 4.09 20.32
N HIS A 36 20.31 4.30 20.43
CA HIS A 36 19.43 3.40 21.17
C HIS A 36 19.30 2.02 20.49
N LEU A 37 19.29 1.98 19.16
CA LEU A 37 19.28 0.73 18.37
C LEU A 37 20.63 -0.01 18.36
N ARG A 38 21.73 0.65 18.74
CA ARG A 38 23.06 0.04 18.90
C ARG A 38 23.35 -0.45 20.32
N ALA A 39 22.38 -0.38 21.23
CA ALA A 39 22.54 -0.99 22.54
C ALA A 39 22.82 -2.50 22.34
N PRO A 40 23.95 -3.02 22.87
CA PRO A 40 24.30 -4.42 22.71
C PRO A 40 23.19 -5.28 23.33
N GLY A 41 22.66 -6.21 22.54
CA GLY A 41 21.65 -7.16 22.99
C GLY A 41 22.13 -7.95 24.22
N PRO A 42 21.19 -8.52 25.00
CA PRO A 42 21.55 -9.31 26.17
C PRO A 42 22.51 -10.43 25.78
N PRO A 43 23.52 -10.73 26.62
CA PRO A 43 24.50 -11.75 26.31
C PRO A 43 23.80 -13.10 26.07
N PRO A 44 24.29 -13.90 25.11
CA PRO A 44 23.70 -15.19 24.82
C PRO A 44 23.75 -16.10 26.07
N PRO A 45 22.73 -16.95 26.27
CA PRO A 45 22.74 -17.90 27.37
C PRO A 45 23.95 -18.84 27.24
N PRO A 46 24.52 -19.29 28.38
CA PRO A 46 25.64 -20.22 28.37
C PRO A 46 25.26 -21.52 27.65
N PRO A 47 26.19 -22.16 26.92
CA PRO A 47 25.90 -23.38 26.19
C PRO A 47 25.51 -24.50 27.16
N GLU A 48 24.38 -25.14 26.88
CA GLU A 48 24.00 -26.40 27.51
C GLU A 48 25.10 -27.43 27.24
N ARG A 49 25.69 -27.96 28.32
CA ARG A 49 26.63 -29.07 28.22
C ARG A 49 25.87 -30.29 27.70
N VAL A 50 26.11 -30.63 26.45
CA VAL A 50 25.77 -31.95 25.91
C VAL A 50 26.59 -32.96 26.70
N ALA A 51 25.93 -33.70 27.59
CA ALA A 51 26.52 -34.82 28.28
C ALA A 51 26.65 -35.98 27.28
N ASP A 52 27.86 -36.16 26.76
CA ASP A 52 28.30 -37.45 26.24
C ASP A 52 28.35 -38.46 27.39
N GLY A 53 27.76 -39.63 27.21
CA GLY A 53 28.02 -40.75 28.12
C GLY A 53 26.96 -41.85 28.12
N GLY A 54 27.20 -42.88 27.31
CA GLY A 54 26.56 -44.17 27.48
C GLY A 54 26.97 -44.89 28.78
N ALA A 55 26.03 -45.69 29.27
CA ALA A 55 26.16 -46.91 30.07
C ALA A 55 27.31 -47.03 31.11
N THR A 56 26.93 -47.01 32.40
CA THR A 56 27.12 -48.04 33.45
C THR A 56 26.67 -47.39 34.76
N GLY A 57 25.78 -47.97 35.56
CA GLY A 57 26.11 -48.98 36.55
C GLY A 57 26.06 -48.40 37.97
N ALA A 58 25.00 -48.75 38.71
CA ALA A 58 24.95 -48.97 40.16
C ALA A 58 24.91 -47.80 41.18
N THR A 59 24.03 -48.04 42.18
CA THR A 59 23.99 -47.62 43.60
C THR A 59 23.56 -46.20 44.01
N SER A 60 22.40 -46.21 44.67
CA SER A 60 22.15 -45.77 46.05
C SER A 60 22.14 -44.29 46.46
N SER A 61 20.95 -43.94 46.94
CA SER A 61 20.64 -43.37 48.27
C SER A 61 20.57 -41.85 48.47
N ALA A 62 19.54 -41.51 49.27
CA ALA A 62 19.26 -40.29 50.01
C ALA A 62 18.85 -39.03 49.22
N SER A 63 18.01 -38.11 49.69
CA SER A 63 16.93 -38.02 50.70
C SER A 63 16.58 -36.52 50.76
N ALA A 64 15.28 -36.19 50.93
CA ALA A 64 14.76 -34.94 51.53
C ALA A 64 15.08 -33.62 50.77
N ASP A 65 14.25 -32.60 50.68
CA ASP A 65 12.93 -32.26 51.20
C ASP A 65 12.41 -31.12 50.29
N SER A 66 11.12 -31.09 49.97
CA SER A 66 10.44 -29.90 49.44
C SER A 66 9.07 -29.80 50.11
N PRO A 67 8.75 -28.70 50.81
CA PRO A 67 7.49 -28.57 51.52
C PRO A 67 6.40 -27.91 50.67
N GLY A 68 5.16 -28.33 50.95
CA GLY A 68 3.97 -27.48 51.08
C GLY A 68 3.32 -27.00 49.78
N ALA A 69 2.30 -27.68 49.27
CA ALA A 69 0.89 -27.63 49.70
C ALA A 69 0.12 -26.37 49.23
N GLY A 70 -0.83 -26.59 48.32
CA GLY A 70 -1.84 -25.62 47.90
C GLY A 70 -2.87 -26.29 47.01
N ARG A 71 -3.74 -27.11 47.61
CA ARG A 71 -4.88 -27.79 46.98
C ARG A 71 -6.02 -26.80 46.77
N GLU A 72 -6.58 -26.72 45.56
CA GLU A 72 -7.96 -26.30 45.34
C GLU A 72 -8.64 -27.18 44.29
N ASN A 73 -9.95 -27.33 44.46
CA ASN A 73 -10.75 -28.49 44.11
C ASN A 73 -11.11 -28.62 42.63
N ALA A 74 -11.09 -29.86 42.15
CA ALA A 74 -11.79 -30.30 40.95
C ALA A 74 -13.16 -30.88 41.32
N PRO A 75 -14.20 -30.67 40.50
CA PRO A 75 -15.28 -31.64 40.36
C PRO A 75 -15.05 -32.51 39.11
N ARG A 76 -15.17 -33.83 39.29
CA ARG A 76 -15.18 -34.82 38.21
C ARG A 76 -16.53 -34.79 37.47
N PRO A 77 -16.56 -35.03 36.15
CA PRO A 77 -17.77 -35.37 35.42
C PRO A 77 -18.03 -36.87 35.50
N GLU A 78 -19.28 -37.24 35.75
CA GLU A 78 -19.78 -38.60 35.53
C GLU A 78 -20.44 -38.71 34.16
N GLY A 79 -20.16 -39.84 33.49
CA GLY A 79 -21.16 -40.58 32.73
C GLY A 79 -21.29 -40.27 31.24
N GLY A 80 -21.11 -41.31 30.43
CA GLY A 80 -21.80 -41.41 29.13
C GLY A 80 -20.98 -41.98 27.98
N LEU A 81 -20.74 -43.30 27.99
CA LEU A 81 -20.39 -44.07 26.79
C LEU A 81 -21.55 -44.03 25.78
N ALA A 82 -21.28 -43.64 24.53
CA ALA A 82 -22.00 -44.14 23.36
C ALA A 82 -21.19 -43.91 22.06
N ASP A 83 -21.02 -45.00 21.31
CA ASP A 83 -20.89 -45.12 19.86
C ASP A 83 -19.80 -44.35 19.10
N GLY A 84 -18.71 -45.07 18.84
CA GLY A 84 -18.60 -45.76 17.55
C GLY A 84 -18.89 -44.95 16.29
N THR A 85 -18.05 -43.98 15.94
CA THR A 85 -17.83 -43.63 14.53
C THR A 85 -16.40 -43.13 14.35
N ARG A 86 -15.54 -44.00 13.80
CA ARG A 86 -14.23 -43.62 13.29
C ARG A 86 -14.45 -42.59 12.16
N PRO A 87 -13.91 -41.36 12.21
CA PRO A 87 -13.80 -40.55 11.02
C PRO A 87 -12.82 -41.27 10.09
N GLN A 88 -13.33 -41.86 9.01
CA GLN A 88 -12.47 -42.25 7.92
C GLN A 88 -11.86 -40.96 7.37
N HIS A 89 -10.57 -40.76 7.61
CA HIS A 89 -9.77 -39.78 6.89
C HIS A 89 -9.79 -40.19 5.41
N LYS A 90 -10.77 -39.66 4.69
CA LYS A 90 -10.74 -39.61 3.24
C LYS A 90 -9.57 -38.68 2.90
N PRO A 91 -8.51 -39.14 2.21
CA PRO A 91 -7.50 -38.22 1.74
C PRO A 91 -8.20 -37.13 0.93
N ALA A 92 -7.94 -35.87 1.27
CA ALA A 92 -8.41 -34.74 0.50
C ALA A 92 -8.03 -35.02 -0.96
N ARG A 93 -9.05 -35.14 -1.83
CA ARG A 93 -8.84 -35.05 -3.27
C ARG A 93 -7.98 -33.80 -3.48
N PRO A 94 -6.88 -33.85 -4.26
CA PRO A 94 -6.24 -32.62 -4.68
C PRO A 94 -7.35 -31.75 -5.24
N ALA A 95 -7.44 -30.51 -4.75
CA ALA A 95 -8.38 -29.53 -5.27
C ALA A 95 -8.28 -29.59 -6.79
N GLU A 96 -9.36 -30.05 -7.43
CA GLU A 96 -9.49 -29.98 -8.87
C GLU A 96 -9.26 -28.52 -9.20
N ALA A 97 -8.16 -28.25 -9.89
CA ALA A 97 -7.82 -26.91 -10.33
C ALA A 97 -9.04 -26.39 -11.08
N ASP A 98 -9.64 -25.33 -10.54
CA ASP A 98 -10.76 -24.64 -11.14
C ASP A 98 -10.43 -24.38 -12.62
N PRO A 99 -11.18 -24.94 -13.59
CA PRO A 99 -10.85 -24.81 -15.01
C PRO A 99 -11.20 -23.43 -15.59
N GLY A 100 -11.57 -22.46 -14.74
CA GLY A 100 -11.70 -21.06 -15.10
C GLY A 100 -10.33 -20.37 -15.14
N ASP A 101 -9.96 -19.88 -16.31
CA ASP A 101 -8.84 -18.95 -16.54
C ASP A 101 -7.45 -19.58 -16.74
N ALA A 102 -7.36 -20.53 -17.67
CA ALA A 102 -6.28 -20.43 -18.66
C ALA A 102 -6.52 -19.18 -19.53
N GLU A 103 -6.59 -17.99 -18.92
CA GLU A 103 -6.75 -16.74 -19.65
C GLU A 103 -5.56 -16.62 -20.58
N GLU A 104 -5.88 -16.60 -21.87
CA GLU A 104 -4.91 -16.55 -22.94
C GLU A 104 -4.02 -15.32 -22.77
N LEU A 105 -2.73 -15.54 -22.50
CA LEU A 105 -1.78 -14.45 -22.38
C LEU A 105 -1.71 -13.69 -23.71
N PRO A 106 -1.65 -12.36 -23.70
CA PRO A 106 -1.60 -11.59 -24.92
C PRO A 106 -0.41 -12.01 -25.77
N ARG A 107 -0.67 -12.25 -27.05
CA ARG A 107 0.33 -12.71 -28.03
C ARG A 107 1.01 -11.57 -28.78
N SER A 108 0.87 -10.33 -28.29
CA SER A 108 1.44 -9.13 -28.91
C SER A 108 2.04 -8.19 -27.87
N ARG A 109 3.05 -7.41 -28.30
CA ARG A 109 3.66 -6.35 -27.46
C ARG A 109 2.64 -5.31 -27.00
N ALA A 110 1.69 -4.95 -27.86
CA ALA A 110 0.59 -4.03 -27.52
C ALA A 110 -0.29 -4.59 -26.39
N GLY A 111 -0.57 -5.91 -26.40
CA GLY A 111 -1.32 -6.55 -25.33
C GLY A 111 -0.56 -6.55 -23.99
N VAL A 112 0.77 -6.68 -24.01
CA VAL A 112 1.60 -6.54 -22.81
C VAL A 112 1.58 -5.11 -22.28
N ARG A 113 1.69 -4.10 -23.15
CA ARG A 113 1.54 -2.68 -22.77
C ARG A 113 0.19 -2.41 -22.10
N ALA A 114 -0.90 -2.89 -22.67
CA ALA A 114 -2.23 -2.76 -22.07
C ALA A 114 -2.35 -3.47 -20.70
N LEU A 115 -1.56 -4.51 -20.42
CA LEU A 115 -1.51 -5.11 -19.08
C LEU A 115 -0.72 -4.23 -18.09
N LEU A 116 0.37 -3.60 -18.52
CA LEU A 116 1.12 -2.63 -17.71
C LEU A 116 0.23 -1.43 -17.34
N GLU A 117 -0.46 -0.86 -18.32
CA GLU A 117 -1.38 0.27 -18.13
C GLU A 117 -2.54 -0.05 -17.17
N ARG A 118 -3.01 -1.30 -17.16
CA ARG A 118 -4.04 -1.76 -16.20
C ARG A 118 -3.47 -2.09 -14.82
N GLY A 119 -2.16 -2.00 -14.62
CA GLY A 119 -1.49 -2.37 -13.38
C GLY A 119 -1.42 -3.88 -13.13
N ALA A 120 -1.55 -4.71 -14.17
CA ALA A 120 -1.50 -6.18 -14.09
C ALA A 120 -0.07 -6.70 -14.28
N PHE A 121 0.87 -6.23 -13.45
CA PHE A 121 2.32 -6.36 -13.69
C PHE A 121 2.82 -7.81 -13.76
N ASP A 122 2.35 -8.71 -12.90
CA ASP A 122 2.75 -10.13 -12.96
C ASP A 122 2.30 -10.81 -14.25
N ARG A 123 1.08 -10.48 -14.71
CA ARG A 123 0.54 -11.00 -15.97
C ARG A 123 1.30 -10.42 -17.15
N ALA A 124 1.60 -9.11 -17.12
CA ALA A 124 2.41 -8.43 -18.12
C ALA A 124 3.80 -9.07 -18.22
N ARG A 125 4.44 -9.36 -17.09
CA ARG A 125 5.76 -10.02 -17.02
C ARG A 125 5.73 -11.42 -17.63
N ARG A 126 4.73 -12.25 -17.28
CA ARG A 126 4.58 -13.61 -17.85
C ARG A 126 4.37 -13.55 -19.36
N ALA A 127 3.51 -12.64 -19.83
CA ALA A 127 3.25 -12.46 -21.26
C ALA A 127 4.48 -11.93 -22.02
N ALA A 128 5.20 -10.94 -21.46
CA ALA A 128 6.43 -10.40 -22.03
C ALA A 128 7.50 -11.48 -22.21
N ARG A 129 7.69 -12.33 -21.17
CA ARG A 129 8.62 -13.46 -21.21
C ARG A 129 8.23 -14.46 -22.30
N ALA A 130 6.95 -14.83 -22.40
CA ALA A 130 6.47 -15.76 -23.43
C ALA A 130 6.70 -15.21 -24.86
N LEU A 131 6.66 -13.89 -25.04
CA LEU A 131 6.94 -13.22 -26.31
C LEU A 131 8.43 -12.95 -26.57
N GLY A 132 9.32 -13.20 -25.61
CA GLY A 132 10.72 -12.79 -25.69
C GLY A 132 10.95 -11.28 -25.65
N ALA A 133 9.96 -10.49 -25.22
CA ALA A 133 10.01 -9.03 -25.13
C ALA A 133 10.70 -8.60 -23.83
N ARG A 134 12.04 -8.70 -23.79
CA ARG A 134 12.85 -8.45 -22.58
C ARG A 134 12.64 -7.07 -21.98
N ASP A 135 12.52 -6.04 -22.82
CA ASP A 135 12.28 -4.66 -22.39
C ASP A 135 10.98 -4.51 -21.60
N LEU A 136 9.90 -5.13 -22.08
CA LEU A 136 8.60 -5.12 -21.40
C LEU A 136 8.59 -6.04 -20.16
N GLU A 137 9.38 -7.11 -20.16
CA GLU A 137 9.56 -7.96 -18.98
C GLU A 137 10.27 -7.19 -17.86
N ASP A 138 11.32 -6.44 -18.21
CA ASP A 138 12.11 -5.63 -17.27
C ASP A 138 11.27 -4.49 -16.69
N GLU A 139 10.48 -3.82 -17.53
CA GLU A 139 9.54 -2.80 -17.10
C GLU A 139 8.45 -3.39 -16.18
N ALA A 140 7.85 -4.53 -16.54
CA ALA A 140 6.89 -5.21 -15.68
C ALA A 140 7.48 -5.65 -14.34
N LEU A 141 8.75 -6.09 -14.34
CA LEU A 141 9.48 -6.44 -13.13
C LEU A 141 9.69 -5.20 -12.25
N LEU A 142 10.05 -4.06 -12.83
CA LEU A 142 10.18 -2.79 -12.12
C LEU A 142 8.87 -2.39 -11.42
N PHE A 143 7.76 -2.37 -12.15
CA PHE A 143 6.47 -2.05 -11.56
C PHE A 143 6.03 -3.07 -10.49
N ALA A 144 6.20 -4.37 -10.73
CA ALA A 144 5.86 -5.41 -9.77
C ALA A 144 6.69 -5.28 -8.48
N SER A 145 7.99 -5.05 -8.62
CA SER A 145 8.93 -4.88 -7.50
C SER A 145 8.53 -3.70 -6.60
N LEU A 146 8.20 -2.55 -7.19
CA LEU A 146 7.78 -1.35 -6.47
C LEU A 146 6.38 -1.44 -5.85
N THR A 147 5.61 -2.48 -6.19
CA THR A 147 4.22 -2.65 -5.71
C THR A 147 3.99 -3.94 -4.92
N ALA A 148 5.04 -4.74 -4.67
CA ALA A 148 4.93 -6.05 -4.05
C ALA A 148 4.33 -6.03 -2.63
N HIS A 149 4.61 -4.97 -1.87
CA HIS A 149 4.19 -4.84 -0.45
C HIS A 149 2.94 -3.99 -0.24
N LEU A 150 2.25 -3.63 -1.33
CA LEU A 150 1.06 -2.82 -1.22
C LEU A 150 -0.10 -3.65 -0.68
N SER A 151 -0.53 -3.33 0.53
CA SER A 151 -1.76 -3.84 1.10
C SER A 151 -2.95 -2.96 0.68
N PRO A 152 -4.15 -3.55 0.50
CA PRO A 152 -5.36 -2.75 0.32
C PRO A 152 -5.52 -1.75 1.47
N GLY A 153 -5.79 -0.50 1.12
CA GLY A 153 -6.09 0.57 2.05
C GLY A 153 -7.55 0.57 2.49
N PRO A 154 -7.95 1.50 3.38
CA PRO A 154 -9.26 1.49 4.02
C PRO A 154 -10.44 1.72 3.07
N LEU A 155 -10.18 2.34 1.91
CA LEU A 155 -11.22 2.62 0.90
C LEU A 155 -11.30 1.55 -0.21
N ALA A 156 -10.51 0.47 -0.12
CA ALA A 156 -10.52 -0.60 -1.11
C ALA A 156 -11.87 -1.33 -1.13
N GLY A 157 -12.68 -1.05 -2.15
CA GLY A 157 -14.00 -1.69 -2.32
C GLY A 157 -15.04 -1.29 -1.26
N ALA A 158 -14.80 -0.23 -0.50
CA ALA A 158 -15.72 0.28 0.51
C ALA A 158 -16.83 1.14 -0.11
N ASP A 159 -17.99 1.17 0.55
CA ASP A 159 -18.96 2.25 0.36
C ASP A 159 -18.40 3.55 0.95
N LEU A 160 -18.61 4.65 0.26
CA LEU A 160 -17.98 5.93 0.57
C LEU A 160 -19.03 6.97 0.92
N LEU A 161 -18.77 7.76 1.94
CA LEU A 161 -19.56 8.93 2.26
C LEU A 161 -18.89 10.16 1.65
N ARG A 162 -19.63 10.86 0.78
CA ARG A 162 -19.26 12.19 0.30
C ARG A 162 -19.95 13.25 1.15
N LEU A 163 -19.17 14.17 1.70
CA LEU A 163 -19.67 15.33 2.45
C LEU A 163 -19.33 16.60 1.69
N GLU A 164 -20.35 17.43 1.44
CA GLU A 164 -20.17 18.76 0.86
C GLU A 164 -19.92 19.77 1.99
N THR A 165 -18.71 20.32 2.07
CA THR A 165 -18.34 21.35 3.07
C THR A 165 -18.04 22.69 2.37
N PRO A 166 -17.92 23.81 3.11
CA PRO A 166 -17.52 25.10 2.55
C PRO A 166 -16.14 25.08 1.88
N ASP A 167 -15.23 24.23 2.35
CA ASP A 167 -13.85 24.10 1.85
C ASP A 167 -13.74 23.13 0.66
N GLY A 168 -14.82 22.42 0.35
CA GLY A 168 -14.92 21.49 -0.77
C GLY A 168 -15.40 20.10 -0.37
N PRO A 169 -15.59 19.20 -1.36
CA PRO A 169 -16.08 17.85 -1.10
C PRO A 169 -15.03 17.03 -0.35
N LEU A 170 -15.47 16.37 0.72
CA LEU A 170 -14.71 15.36 1.44
C LEU A 170 -15.24 13.97 1.08
N LEU A 171 -14.32 13.02 0.88
CA LEU A 171 -14.62 11.65 0.54
C LEU A 171 -13.91 10.73 1.53
N GLY A 172 -14.63 9.76 2.08
CA GLY A 172 -14.05 8.79 2.98
C GLY A 172 -15.02 7.67 3.34
N ARG A 173 -14.55 6.68 4.09
CA ARG A 173 -15.40 5.65 4.68
C ARG A 173 -16.10 6.23 5.91
N PRO A 174 -17.41 6.01 6.10
CA PRO A 174 -18.08 6.42 7.33
C PRO A 174 -17.43 5.73 8.54
N GLY A 175 -17.05 6.54 9.53
CA GLY A 175 -16.52 6.09 10.81
C GLY A 175 -17.61 5.82 11.85
N PRO A 176 -17.25 5.69 13.14
CA PRO A 176 -18.21 5.47 14.22
C PRO A 176 -19.25 6.60 14.30
N GLU A 177 -20.46 6.24 14.73
CA GLU A 177 -21.54 7.20 14.90
C GLU A 177 -21.20 8.26 15.96
N ASP A 178 -21.45 9.51 15.60
CA ASP A 178 -21.37 10.68 16.46
C ASP A 178 -22.61 11.56 16.21
N PRO A 179 -23.36 11.94 17.27
CA PRO A 179 -24.55 12.77 17.12
C PRO A 179 -24.24 14.18 16.61
N ASP A 180 -23.05 14.72 16.88
CA ASP A 180 -22.69 16.12 16.61
C ASP A 180 -21.78 16.28 15.38
N ALA A 181 -21.11 15.19 14.96
CA ALA A 181 -20.19 15.20 13.83
C ALA A 181 -20.37 14.01 12.89
N TRP A 182 -19.93 14.19 11.65
CA TRP A 182 -19.60 13.09 10.76
C TRP A 182 -18.15 12.66 11.00
N VAL A 183 -17.94 11.37 11.13
CA VAL A 183 -16.60 10.79 11.20
C VAL A 183 -16.31 10.12 9.86
N LEU A 184 -15.20 10.49 9.23
CA LEU A 184 -14.73 9.94 7.96
C LEU A 184 -13.33 9.39 8.12
N GLU A 185 -13.07 8.21 7.60
CA GLU A 185 -11.70 7.76 7.32
C GLU A 185 -11.36 8.13 5.87
N THR A 186 -10.34 8.94 5.67
CA THR A 186 -10.00 9.50 4.36
C THR A 186 -9.14 8.54 3.53
N LEU A 187 -8.86 8.94 2.29
CA LEU A 187 -7.96 8.23 1.37
C LEU A 187 -6.58 7.95 2.00
N ASP A 188 -6.10 8.89 2.83
CA ASP A 188 -4.78 8.84 3.45
C ASP A 188 -4.75 7.92 4.69
N GLY A 189 -5.90 7.36 5.08
CA GLY A 189 -6.07 6.57 6.32
C GLY A 189 -6.29 7.42 7.57
N ASP A 190 -6.35 8.74 7.42
CA ASP A 190 -6.61 9.65 8.52
C ASP A 190 -8.10 9.68 8.89
N THR A 191 -8.40 9.76 10.18
CA THR A 191 -9.76 10.03 10.64
C THR A 191 -10.01 11.53 10.70
N ARG A 192 -11.00 12.01 9.95
CA ARG A 192 -11.53 13.38 10.00
C ARG A 192 -12.88 13.40 10.70
N ARG A 193 -13.05 14.37 11.60
CA ARG A 193 -14.34 14.71 12.22
C ARG A 193 -14.81 16.03 11.64
N VAL A 194 -16.02 16.05 11.12
CA VAL A 194 -16.63 17.23 10.49
C VAL A 194 -17.93 17.55 11.24
N PRO A 195 -18.03 18.70 11.94
CA PRO A 195 -19.27 19.09 12.60
C PRO A 195 -20.46 19.04 11.64
N ARG A 196 -21.60 18.49 12.08
CA ARG A 196 -22.78 18.37 11.21
C ARG A 196 -23.29 19.72 10.70
N SER A 197 -23.08 20.79 11.48
CA SER A 197 -23.39 22.16 11.09
C SER A 197 -22.58 22.69 9.89
N GLU A 198 -21.42 22.10 9.61
CA GLU A 198 -20.55 22.48 8.49
C GLU A 198 -20.85 21.67 7.22
N VAL A 199 -21.69 20.63 7.30
CA VAL A 199 -22.05 19.78 6.17
C VAL A 199 -23.31 20.32 5.50
N ARG A 200 -23.16 20.76 4.25
CA ARG A 200 -24.26 21.26 3.41
C ARG A 200 -25.04 20.12 2.73
N GLY A 201 -24.39 18.98 2.54
CA GLY A 201 -24.97 17.79 1.95
C GLY A 201 -24.13 16.55 2.22
N SER A 202 -24.78 15.39 2.29
CA SER A 202 -24.15 14.10 2.52
C SER A 202 -24.74 13.06 1.58
N GLU A 203 -23.90 12.29 0.90
CA GLU A 203 -24.32 11.22 -0.01
C GLU A 203 -23.49 9.96 0.23
N LEU A 204 -24.16 8.82 0.43
CA LEU A 204 -23.49 7.52 0.49
C LEU A 204 -23.40 6.93 -0.92
N LEU A 205 -22.17 6.77 -1.39
CA LEU A 205 -21.80 6.28 -2.72
C LEU A 205 -21.43 4.81 -2.64
N HIS A 206 -21.85 4.04 -3.63
CA HIS A 206 -21.68 2.59 -3.68
C HIS A 206 -21.24 2.18 -5.09
N GLY A 207 -20.59 1.01 -5.21
CA GLY A 207 -20.25 0.41 -6.50
C GLY A 207 -19.57 1.39 -7.46
N GLU A 208 -20.13 1.56 -8.66
CA GLU A 208 -19.55 2.43 -9.69
C GLU A 208 -19.47 3.90 -9.29
N ALA A 209 -20.42 4.40 -8.50
CA ALA A 209 -20.41 5.81 -8.06
C ALA A 209 -19.26 6.07 -7.08
N ALA A 210 -19.03 5.16 -6.13
CA ALA A 210 -17.87 5.22 -5.23
C ALA A 210 -16.57 5.10 -6.03
N ARG A 211 -16.56 4.23 -7.05
CA ARG A 211 -15.42 4.04 -7.93
C ARG A 211 -15.05 5.32 -8.70
N SER A 212 -16.04 5.93 -9.33
CA SER A 212 -15.88 7.18 -10.08
C SER A 212 -15.45 8.34 -9.17
N ALA A 213 -15.99 8.43 -7.95
CA ALA A 213 -15.62 9.46 -6.98
C ALA A 213 -14.15 9.35 -6.54
N LEU A 214 -13.64 8.13 -6.31
CA LEU A 214 -12.22 7.91 -6.00
C LEU A 214 -11.32 8.29 -7.18
N ASP A 215 -11.71 7.95 -8.40
CA ASP A 215 -10.94 8.32 -9.60
C ASP A 215 -10.87 9.84 -9.76
N ALA A 216 -12.00 10.54 -9.53
CA ALA A 216 -12.07 11.99 -9.55
C ALA A 216 -11.20 12.63 -8.44
N GLU A 217 -11.24 12.10 -7.22
CA GLU A 217 -10.42 12.57 -6.10
C GLU A 217 -8.92 12.42 -6.40
N LEU A 218 -8.50 11.26 -6.89
CA LEU A 218 -7.10 10.99 -7.25
C LEU A 218 -6.60 11.90 -8.37
N ARG A 219 -7.44 12.16 -9.40
CA ARG A 219 -7.11 13.10 -10.47
C ARG A 219 -7.01 14.53 -9.97
N ARG A 220 -7.95 14.98 -9.12
CA ARG A 220 -7.89 16.30 -8.48
C ARG A 220 -6.60 16.46 -7.65
N ARG A 221 -6.22 15.43 -6.90
CA ARG A 221 -4.95 15.41 -6.15
C ARG A 221 -3.75 15.47 -7.09
N ARG A 222 -3.77 14.76 -8.22
CA ARG A 222 -2.72 14.85 -9.25
C ARG A 222 -2.60 16.27 -9.82
N GLU A 223 -3.72 16.92 -10.12
CA GLU A 223 -3.78 18.29 -10.63
C GLU A 223 -3.27 19.29 -9.60
N ALA A 224 -3.60 19.10 -8.31
CA ALA A 224 -3.13 19.94 -7.22
C ALA A 224 -1.61 19.90 -7.00
N LEU A 225 -0.92 18.86 -7.50
CA LEU A 225 0.55 18.81 -7.49
C LEU A 225 1.20 19.69 -8.57
N GLY A 226 0.41 20.21 -9.52
CA GLY A 226 0.87 21.04 -10.63
C GLY A 226 1.49 20.27 -11.81
N ASP A 227 2.15 21.03 -12.69
CA ASP A 227 2.66 20.53 -13.98
C ASP A 227 3.97 19.73 -13.85
N ALA A 228 4.81 20.08 -12.88
CA ALA A 228 6.11 19.45 -12.63
C ALA A 228 6.19 18.91 -11.19
N PRO A 229 5.34 17.94 -10.82
CA PRO A 229 5.36 17.37 -9.48
C PRO A 229 6.63 16.54 -9.26
N SER A 230 7.12 16.51 -8.01
CA SER A 230 8.26 15.65 -7.67
C SER A 230 7.90 14.17 -7.79
N GLY A 231 8.88 13.33 -8.13
CA GLY A 231 8.65 11.88 -8.24
C GLY A 231 8.13 11.25 -6.95
N LEU A 232 8.56 11.75 -5.79
CA LEU A 232 8.07 11.31 -4.48
C LEU A 232 6.59 11.62 -4.27
N ALA A 233 6.11 12.80 -4.71
CA ALA A 233 4.70 13.16 -4.59
C ALA A 233 3.83 12.27 -5.49
N LEU A 234 4.27 12.03 -6.73
CA LEU A 234 3.62 11.11 -7.67
C LEU A 234 3.61 9.68 -7.14
N HIS A 235 4.71 9.21 -6.55
CA HIS A 235 4.78 7.89 -5.94
C HIS A 235 3.80 7.72 -4.78
N ARG A 236 3.69 8.72 -3.89
CA ARG A 236 2.67 8.71 -2.82
C ARG A 236 1.26 8.63 -3.38
N LEU A 237 0.97 9.38 -4.44
CA LEU A 237 -0.35 9.33 -5.09
C LEU A 237 -0.61 7.97 -5.76
N ALA A 238 0.43 7.37 -6.37
CA ALA A 238 0.36 6.01 -6.90
C ALA A 238 0.05 4.99 -5.81
N TYR A 239 0.71 5.09 -4.65
CA TYR A 239 0.45 4.25 -3.48
C TYR A 239 -1.02 4.33 -3.05
N LEU A 240 -1.56 5.55 -2.88
CA LEU A 240 -2.96 5.76 -2.52
C LEU A 240 -3.91 5.16 -3.56
N ALA A 241 -3.61 5.33 -4.85
CA ALA A 241 -4.39 4.75 -5.93
C ALA A 241 -4.41 3.22 -5.86
N PHE A 242 -3.25 2.57 -5.72
CA PHE A 242 -3.16 1.12 -5.56
C PHE A 242 -3.87 0.62 -4.31
N ALA A 243 -3.69 1.30 -3.18
CA ALA A 243 -4.33 0.98 -1.91
C ALA A 243 -5.86 1.01 -2.05
N CYS A 244 -6.41 1.90 -2.88
CA CYS A 244 -7.86 1.98 -3.13
C CYS A 244 -8.34 1.09 -4.29
N GLY A 245 -7.51 0.18 -4.79
CA GLY A 245 -7.82 -0.72 -5.90
C GLY A 245 -7.80 -0.05 -7.28
N ARG A 246 -7.32 1.19 -7.39
CA ARG A 246 -7.22 1.98 -8.64
C ARG A 246 -5.94 1.68 -9.40
N ARG A 247 -5.78 0.42 -9.81
CA ARG A 247 -4.52 -0.08 -10.39
C ARG A 247 -4.06 0.68 -11.63
N ALA A 248 -4.98 1.07 -12.52
CA ALA A 248 -4.62 1.80 -13.73
C ALA A 248 -4.10 3.22 -13.44
N LEU A 249 -4.79 3.96 -12.56
CA LEU A 249 -4.32 5.27 -12.09
C LEU A 249 -3.00 5.15 -11.32
N GLY A 250 -2.87 4.14 -10.46
CA GLY A 250 -1.64 3.85 -9.74
C GLY A 250 -0.47 3.57 -10.69
N ALA A 251 -0.69 2.77 -11.73
CA ALA A 251 0.32 2.48 -12.75
C ALA A 251 0.75 3.74 -13.52
N ALA A 252 -0.21 4.58 -13.91
CA ALA A 252 0.07 5.84 -14.59
C ALA A 252 0.92 6.79 -13.70
N PHE A 253 0.50 7.03 -12.46
CA PHE A 253 1.24 7.89 -11.53
C PHE A 253 2.63 7.34 -11.19
N LEU A 254 2.76 6.01 -11.05
CA LEU A 254 4.05 5.38 -10.81
C LEU A 254 4.97 5.48 -12.03
N ALA A 255 4.44 5.34 -13.24
CA ALA A 255 5.21 5.52 -14.47
C ALA A 255 5.77 6.94 -14.55
N ASP A 256 4.94 7.95 -14.26
CA ASP A 256 5.36 9.36 -14.23
C ASP A 256 6.42 9.60 -13.15
N ALA A 257 6.24 9.02 -11.95
CA ALA A 257 7.20 9.12 -10.87
C ALA A 257 8.58 8.56 -11.26
N LEU A 258 8.62 7.45 -12.00
CA LEU A 258 9.86 6.79 -12.42
C LEU A 258 10.60 7.52 -13.54
N ARG A 259 9.89 8.35 -14.32
CA ARG A 259 10.48 9.23 -15.33
C ARG A 259 11.14 10.47 -14.72
N SER A 260 10.78 10.84 -13.50
CA SER A 260 11.42 11.96 -12.82
C SER A 260 12.89 11.67 -12.45
N GLU A 261 13.62 12.71 -12.03
CA GLU A 261 14.98 12.57 -11.50
C GLU A 261 14.99 11.72 -10.22
N GLU A 262 14.00 11.91 -9.34
CA GLU A 262 13.85 11.12 -8.11
C GLU A 262 13.44 9.66 -8.35
N GLY A 263 13.08 9.28 -9.58
CA GLY A 263 12.77 7.89 -9.93
C GLY A 263 13.87 6.90 -9.57
N ALA A 264 15.15 7.31 -9.60
CA ALA A 264 16.26 6.48 -9.14
C ALA A 264 16.20 6.21 -7.63
N ILE A 265 15.85 7.23 -6.83
CA ILE A 265 15.70 7.11 -5.37
C ILE A 265 14.57 6.13 -5.03
N LEU A 266 13.48 6.15 -5.79
CA LEU A 266 12.38 5.20 -5.61
C LEU A 266 12.83 3.75 -5.81
N VAL A 267 13.65 3.50 -6.84
CA VAL A 267 14.23 2.17 -7.09
C VAL A 267 15.16 1.76 -5.95
N ASP A 268 16.00 2.67 -5.45
CA ASP A 268 16.92 2.37 -4.35
C ASP A 268 16.19 2.08 -3.03
N MET A 269 15.09 2.79 -2.77
CA MET A 269 14.34 2.67 -1.51
C MET A 269 13.35 1.51 -1.49
N PHE A 270 12.68 1.26 -2.61
CA PHE A 270 11.53 0.34 -2.68
C PHE A 270 11.71 -0.80 -3.66
N GLY A 271 12.77 -0.78 -4.46
CA GLY A 271 13.08 -1.86 -5.40
C GLY A 271 13.61 -3.10 -4.67
N GLU A 272 13.02 -4.25 -4.98
CA GLU A 272 13.45 -5.56 -4.53
C GLU A 272 14.00 -6.42 -5.66
N GLY A 273 15.04 -7.19 -5.36
CA GLY A 273 15.70 -8.12 -6.28
C GLY A 273 16.95 -7.52 -6.93
N ASP A 274 17.03 -7.61 -8.26
CA ASP A 274 18.21 -7.19 -9.04
C ASP A 274 18.17 -5.68 -9.29
N LEU A 275 18.69 -4.89 -8.34
CA LEU A 275 18.72 -3.41 -8.42
C LEU A 275 19.38 -2.88 -9.71
N PRO A 276 20.53 -3.39 -10.19
CA PRO A 276 21.09 -2.99 -11.49
C PRO A 276 20.10 -3.15 -12.65
N ARG A 277 19.36 -4.26 -12.70
CA ARG A 277 18.33 -4.49 -13.72
C ARG A 277 17.15 -3.52 -13.58
N LEU A 278 16.71 -3.24 -12.36
CA LEU A 278 15.63 -2.27 -12.11
C LEU A 278 16.03 -0.86 -12.55
N HIS A 279 17.26 -0.43 -12.25
CA HIS A 279 17.79 0.85 -12.71
C HIS A 279 17.91 0.93 -14.22
N ALA A 280 18.30 -0.17 -14.88
CA ALA A 280 18.32 -0.23 -16.35
C ALA A 280 16.90 -0.08 -16.94
N ALA A 281 15.91 -0.77 -16.37
CA ALA A 281 14.52 -0.66 -16.77
C ALA A 281 13.98 0.78 -16.57
N ARG A 282 14.28 1.39 -15.43
CA ARG A 282 13.88 2.78 -15.14
C ARG A 282 14.51 3.78 -16.12
N ARG A 283 15.79 3.62 -16.45
CA ARG A 283 16.44 4.47 -17.48
C ARG A 283 15.79 4.32 -18.85
N ALA A 284 15.45 3.09 -19.25
CA ALA A 284 14.74 2.85 -20.50
C ALA A 284 13.37 3.56 -20.52
N LEU A 285 12.61 3.47 -19.41
CA LEU A 285 11.32 4.15 -19.25
C LEU A 285 11.45 5.68 -19.31
N ALA A 286 12.45 6.26 -18.63
CA ALA A 286 12.71 7.70 -18.62
C ALA A 286 13.13 8.25 -20.00
N GLY A 287 13.70 7.40 -20.86
CA GLY A 287 14.06 7.77 -22.24
C GLY A 287 12.89 7.73 -23.24
N LEU A 288 11.72 7.23 -22.84
CA LEU A 288 10.51 7.25 -23.67
C LEU A 288 9.82 8.61 -23.55
N PRO A 289 9.24 9.15 -24.65
CA PRO A 289 8.36 10.31 -24.52
C PRO A 289 7.23 9.99 -23.55
N ALA A 290 6.82 10.96 -22.74
CA ALA A 290 5.62 10.82 -21.93
C ALA A 290 4.44 10.56 -22.87
N GLU A 291 3.90 9.34 -22.85
CA GLU A 291 2.68 9.04 -23.60
C GLU A 291 1.55 9.88 -22.99
N GLU A 292 0.80 10.59 -23.83
CA GLU A 292 -0.42 11.27 -23.37
C GLU A 292 -1.31 10.23 -22.67
N PRO A 293 -1.76 10.49 -21.43
CA PRO A 293 -2.57 9.54 -20.69
C PRO A 293 -3.84 9.24 -21.51
N LEU A 294 -3.97 7.97 -21.94
CA LEU A 294 -5.12 7.47 -22.68
C LEU A 294 -6.46 7.65 -21.94
N ALA A 295 -6.41 8.01 -20.65
CA ALA A 295 -7.58 8.43 -19.87
C ALA A 295 -8.29 9.69 -20.40
N GLN A 296 -7.72 10.41 -21.37
CA GLN A 296 -8.40 11.48 -22.10
C GLN A 296 -9.00 11.05 -23.44
N ARG A 297 -8.76 9.81 -23.90
CA ARG A 297 -9.47 9.24 -25.05
C ARG A 297 -10.85 8.77 -24.61
N SER A 298 -11.73 9.74 -24.44
CA SER A 298 -13.17 9.52 -24.56
C SER A 298 -13.41 8.78 -25.88
N ASP A 299 -14.26 7.76 -25.86
CA ASP A 299 -14.65 6.99 -27.04
C ASP A 299 -14.91 7.90 -28.24
N PRO A 300 -14.56 7.50 -29.49
CA PRO A 300 -15.02 8.23 -30.65
C PRO A 300 -16.57 8.31 -30.59
N PRO A 301 -17.17 9.47 -30.90
CA PRO A 301 -18.61 9.61 -30.88
C PRO A 301 -19.21 8.51 -31.76
N THR A 302 -20.07 7.68 -31.17
CA THR A 302 -20.88 6.75 -31.92
C THR A 302 -21.69 7.57 -32.91
N ASP A 303 -21.40 7.44 -34.20
CA ASP A 303 -22.15 8.10 -35.26
C ASP A 303 -23.64 7.83 -35.05
N PRO A 304 -24.52 8.85 -35.05
CA PRO A 304 -25.94 8.63 -34.94
C PRO A 304 -26.39 7.82 -36.15
N THR A 305 -26.82 6.58 -35.90
CA THR A 305 -27.47 5.75 -36.92
C THR A 305 -28.70 6.51 -37.42
N PRO A 306 -28.82 6.81 -38.73
CA PRO A 306 -29.98 7.52 -39.25
C PRO A 306 -31.24 6.66 -39.05
N PRO A 307 -32.39 7.28 -38.73
CA PRO A 307 -33.62 6.54 -38.50
C PRO A 307 -34.03 5.82 -39.79
N ARG A 308 -34.26 4.51 -39.68
CA ARG A 308 -34.94 3.74 -40.73
C ARG A 308 -36.39 4.20 -40.78
N GLU A 309 -36.82 4.72 -41.92
CA GLU A 309 -38.23 4.97 -42.19
C GLU A 309 -39.01 3.63 -42.18
N PRO A 310 -40.19 3.55 -41.55
CA PRO A 310 -41.03 2.37 -41.56
C PRO A 310 -41.78 2.21 -42.90
N PRO A 311 -42.18 0.96 -43.26
CA PRO A 311 -42.85 0.62 -44.51
C PRO A 311 -44.29 1.12 -44.63
#